data_AF-A0A8C9NG92-F1
#
_entry.id   AF-A0A8C9NG92-F1
#
_cell.length_a   1.000
_cell.length_b   1.000
_cell.length_c   1.000
_cell.angle_alpha   90.00
_cell.angle_beta   90.00
_cell.angle_gamma   90.00
#
_symmetry.space_group_name_H-M   'P 1'
#
loop_
_entity.id
_entity.type
_entity.pdbx_description
1 polymer ?
#
loop_
_entity_poly.entity_id
_entity_poly.type
_entity_poly.pdbx_seq_one_letter_code
_entity_poly.pdbx_strand_id
1 'polypeptide(L)'
;MSLQLEKQLLFLSLLCILSKVCAQLCRRPCYCPWVPPRCPRGSPLVLDGCGCCKICARRLGEPCDFLHVCDQSQGLVCDYSSASVGTGGTCNFEDDEEGCEVNGRLYRDGEVFQPSCKIQCHCLDGGFTCIPLCQEDVRLPSPDCPFPRRVEIPGKCCPEAGKMQAPGAVSPLLRYPCPQWGTEWSACSATCGLGFASRVSNQNRFCRLETQRRLCTAGPCPALARSQRGASSCRMFGQSWQ
;
A
#
# COMPACT_ATOMS: atom_id res chain seq x y z
N MET A 1 40.58 -16.86 -42.71
CA MET A 1 39.72 -18.06 -42.76
C MET A 1 40.19 -19.16 -41.79
N SER A 2 41.50 -19.41 -41.65
CA SER A 2 42.05 -20.46 -40.73
C SER A 2 41.69 -20.25 -39.25
N LEU A 3 41.77 -19.02 -38.74
CA LEU A 3 41.52 -18.70 -37.32
C LEU A 3 40.06 -18.86 -36.87
N GLN A 4 39.11 -18.76 -37.81
CA GLN A 4 37.69 -19.00 -37.56
C GLN A 4 37.39 -20.49 -37.45
N LEU A 5 38.07 -21.32 -38.24
CA LEU A 5 37.90 -22.77 -38.24
C LEU A 5 38.46 -23.42 -36.96
N GLU A 6 39.61 -22.95 -36.47
CA GLU A 6 40.20 -23.41 -35.20
C GLU A 6 39.31 -23.04 -34.00
N LYS A 7 38.76 -21.82 -33.97
CA LYS A 7 37.80 -21.42 -32.93
C LYS A 7 36.54 -22.25 -32.94
N GLN A 8 36.00 -22.59 -34.12
CA GLN A 8 34.85 -23.47 -34.28
C GLN A 8 35.15 -24.91 -33.81
N LEU A 9 36.35 -25.43 -34.11
CA LEU A 9 36.77 -26.77 -33.65
C LEU A 9 36.92 -26.84 -32.13
N LEU A 10 37.51 -25.81 -31.51
CA LEU A 10 37.62 -25.71 -30.05
C LEU A 10 36.26 -25.55 -29.38
N PHE A 11 35.33 -24.82 -30.02
CA PHE A 11 33.95 -24.72 -29.52
C PHE A 11 33.22 -26.05 -29.59
N LEU A 12 33.34 -26.78 -30.71
CA LEU A 12 32.77 -28.11 -30.90
C LEU A 12 33.36 -29.13 -29.93
N SER A 13 34.68 -29.08 -29.67
CA SER A 13 35.30 -29.94 -28.67
C SER A 13 34.83 -29.59 -27.26
N LEU A 14 34.68 -28.29 -26.95
CA LEU A 14 34.13 -27.80 -25.68
C LEU A 14 32.66 -28.20 -25.47
N LEU A 15 31.85 -28.16 -26.51
CA LEU A 15 30.47 -28.67 -26.51
C LEU A 15 30.43 -30.20 -26.31
N CYS A 16 31.37 -30.92 -26.91
CA CYS A 16 31.47 -32.38 -26.80
C CYS A 16 31.89 -32.86 -25.41
N ILE A 17 32.78 -32.15 -24.70
CA ILE A 17 33.11 -32.53 -23.32
C ILE A 17 32.06 -32.06 -22.31
N LEU A 18 31.44 -30.89 -22.50
CA LEU A 18 30.34 -30.43 -21.64
C LEU A 18 29.14 -31.40 -21.70
N SER A 19 28.80 -31.91 -22.88
CA SER A 19 27.76 -32.94 -23.03
C SER A 19 28.15 -34.27 -22.38
N LYS A 20 29.43 -34.66 -22.42
CA LYS A 20 29.94 -35.84 -21.69
C LYS A 20 29.91 -35.67 -20.17
N VAL A 21 30.20 -34.48 -19.64
CA VAL A 21 30.15 -34.19 -18.20
C VAL A 21 28.70 -34.21 -17.69
N CYS A 22 27.76 -33.66 -18.45
CA CYS A 22 26.32 -33.71 -18.13
C CYS A 22 25.77 -35.15 -18.17
N ALA A 23 26.37 -36.03 -19.00
CA ALA A 23 26.04 -37.45 -19.07
C ALA A 23 26.62 -38.31 -17.93
N GLN A 24 27.42 -37.75 -17.01
CA GLN A 24 28.01 -38.52 -15.89
C GLN A 24 27.05 -38.72 -14.71
N LEU A 25 26.04 -37.86 -14.52
CA LEU A 25 25.15 -37.93 -13.36
C LEU A 25 24.01 -38.96 -13.56
N CYS A 26 23.50 -39.06 -14.79
CA CYS A 26 22.46 -40.01 -15.18
C CYS A 26 22.95 -40.88 -16.33
N ARG A 27 23.20 -42.16 -16.06
CA ARG A 27 23.65 -43.12 -17.07
C ARG A 27 22.51 -43.43 -18.05
N ARG A 28 22.78 -43.27 -19.35
CA ARG A 28 21.90 -43.76 -20.43
C ARG A 28 22.64 -44.81 -21.27
N PRO A 29 22.00 -45.95 -21.62
CA PRO A 29 20.64 -46.36 -21.27
C PRO A 29 20.48 -46.66 -19.77
N CYS A 30 19.27 -46.53 -19.26
CA CYS A 30 18.99 -46.81 -17.85
C CYS A 30 18.92 -48.31 -17.59
N TYR A 31 19.39 -48.73 -16.42
CA TYR A 31 19.33 -50.12 -15.97
C TYR A 31 18.43 -50.21 -14.75
N CYS A 32 17.13 -50.39 -14.98
CA CYS A 32 16.14 -50.47 -13.92
C CYS A 32 15.78 -51.93 -13.61
N PRO A 33 15.40 -52.25 -12.36
CA PRO A 33 14.84 -53.56 -12.04
C PRO A 33 13.54 -53.79 -12.82
N TRP A 34 13.38 -54.99 -13.37
CA TRP A 34 12.20 -55.39 -14.14
C TRP A 34 10.89 -55.33 -13.33
N VAL A 35 10.98 -55.61 -12.03
CA VAL A 35 9.85 -55.54 -11.11
C VAL A 35 9.97 -54.27 -10.27
N PRO A 36 8.98 -53.37 -10.30
CA PRO A 36 9.00 -52.17 -9.47
C PRO A 36 9.01 -52.51 -7.97
N PRO A 37 9.67 -51.70 -7.13
CA PRO A 37 9.69 -51.92 -5.69
C PRO A 37 8.28 -51.79 -5.08
N ARG A 38 8.03 -52.53 -4.00
CA ARG A 38 6.84 -52.34 -3.16
C ARG A 38 7.16 -51.28 -2.11
N CYS A 39 6.46 -50.15 -2.17
CA CYS A 39 6.73 -49.04 -1.27
C CYS A 39 6.07 -49.20 0.10
N PRO A 40 6.68 -48.63 1.16
CA PRO A 40 6.06 -48.56 2.48
C PRO A 40 4.70 -47.85 2.44
N ARG A 41 3.87 -48.06 3.46
CA ARG A 41 2.59 -47.37 3.57
C ARG A 41 2.81 -45.85 3.58
N GLY A 42 2.08 -45.15 2.70
CA GLY A 42 2.14 -43.69 2.58
C GLY A 42 3.34 -43.15 1.77
N SER A 43 4.15 -44.01 1.14
CA SER A 43 5.16 -43.60 0.16
C SER A 43 4.70 -44.05 -1.24
N PRO A 44 4.45 -43.11 -2.18
CA PRO A 44 4.08 -43.45 -3.55
C PRO A 44 5.28 -43.95 -4.37
N LEU A 45 4.96 -44.65 -5.45
CA LEU A 45 5.92 -45.06 -6.46
C LEU A 45 6.12 -43.91 -7.45
N VAL A 46 7.34 -43.37 -7.52
CA VAL A 46 7.71 -42.22 -8.37
C VAL A 46 8.92 -42.59 -9.25
N LEU A 47 9.32 -41.69 -10.14
CA LEU A 47 10.56 -41.85 -10.90
C LEU A 47 11.74 -41.30 -10.09
N ASP A 48 12.93 -41.89 -10.28
CA ASP A 48 14.18 -41.33 -9.79
C ASP A 48 14.45 -39.93 -10.37
N GLY A 49 15.42 -39.20 -9.83
CA GLY A 49 15.74 -37.86 -10.33
C GLY A 49 16.34 -37.84 -11.75
N CYS A 50 16.66 -39.01 -12.31
CA CYS A 50 16.99 -39.17 -13.73
C CYS A 50 15.75 -39.36 -14.63
N GLY A 51 14.56 -39.49 -14.04
CA GLY A 51 13.28 -39.67 -14.71
C GLY A 51 13.12 -41.06 -15.35
N CYS A 52 13.80 -42.08 -14.83
CA CYS A 52 13.93 -43.36 -15.51
C CYS A 52 13.46 -44.57 -14.70
N CYS A 53 14.02 -44.78 -13.52
CA CYS A 53 13.69 -45.95 -12.72
C CYS A 53 12.59 -45.65 -11.72
N LYS A 54 11.68 -46.61 -11.50
CA LYS A 54 10.64 -46.52 -10.47
C LYS A 54 11.25 -46.75 -9.10
N ILE A 55 11.13 -45.78 -8.22
CA ILE A 55 11.61 -45.81 -6.83
C ILE A 55 10.48 -45.42 -5.88
N CYS A 56 10.68 -45.64 -4.58
CA CYS A 56 9.76 -45.14 -3.57
C CYS A 56 10.14 -43.71 -3.20
N ALA A 57 9.15 -42.83 -3.19
CA ALA A 57 9.36 -41.44 -2.82
C ALA A 57 9.78 -41.32 -1.36
N ARG A 58 10.77 -40.47 -1.11
CA ARG A 58 11.26 -40.17 0.24
C ARG A 58 10.26 -39.30 1.00
N ARG A 59 10.06 -39.60 2.28
CA ARG A 59 9.11 -38.92 3.16
C ARG A 59 9.79 -37.84 3.98
N LEU A 60 8.99 -37.02 4.67
CA LEU A 60 9.48 -35.96 5.55
C LEU A 60 10.54 -36.49 6.54
N GLY A 61 11.69 -35.82 6.60
CA GLY A 61 12.83 -36.18 7.44
C GLY A 61 13.71 -37.32 6.90
N GLU A 62 13.36 -37.94 5.77
CA GLU A 62 14.20 -38.97 5.16
C GLU A 62 15.34 -38.36 4.33
N PRO A 63 16.50 -39.04 4.24
CA PRO A 63 17.60 -38.58 3.40
C PRO A 63 17.22 -38.67 1.92
N CYS A 64 17.55 -37.63 1.18
CA CYS A 64 17.32 -37.50 -0.25
C CYS A 64 18.58 -37.04 -0.96
N ASP A 65 18.64 -37.27 -2.26
CA ASP A 65 19.73 -36.80 -3.11
C ASP A 65 19.20 -36.59 -4.54
N PHE A 66 20.10 -36.37 -5.50
CA PHE A 66 19.71 -36.17 -6.89
C PHE A 66 19.01 -37.40 -7.52
N LEU A 67 19.15 -38.59 -6.96
CA LEU A 67 18.56 -39.83 -7.47
C LEU A 67 17.33 -40.24 -6.65
N HIS A 68 17.42 -40.11 -5.31
CA HIS A 68 16.38 -40.42 -4.34
C HIS A 68 15.53 -39.19 -4.04
N VAL A 69 14.42 -39.04 -4.76
CA VAL A 69 13.55 -37.87 -4.70
C VAL A 69 12.50 -37.94 -3.57
N CYS A 70 12.10 -36.78 -3.06
CA CYS A 70 11.04 -36.62 -2.07
C CYS A 70 9.64 -36.78 -2.67
N ASP A 71 8.66 -37.07 -1.82
CA ASP A 71 7.25 -37.17 -2.20
C ASP A 71 6.65 -35.79 -2.51
N GLN A 72 6.79 -35.38 -3.76
CA GLN A 72 6.23 -34.13 -4.29
C GLN A 72 4.70 -34.07 -4.16
N SER A 73 3.99 -35.21 -4.10
CA SER A 73 2.53 -35.21 -3.93
C SER A 73 2.10 -34.72 -2.54
N GLN A 74 3.05 -34.70 -1.59
CA GLN A 74 2.89 -34.15 -0.24
C GLN A 74 3.58 -32.79 -0.08
N GLY A 75 4.05 -32.17 -1.17
CA GLY A 75 4.75 -30.86 -1.11
C GLY A 75 6.14 -30.95 -0.47
N LEU A 76 6.80 -32.11 -0.56
CA LEU A 76 8.14 -32.29 0.01
C LEU A 76 9.22 -32.03 -1.05
N VAL A 77 10.23 -31.23 -0.66
CA VAL A 77 11.42 -30.91 -1.46
C VAL A 77 12.68 -31.35 -0.72
N CYS A 78 13.72 -31.71 -1.49
CA CYS A 78 14.99 -32.12 -0.93
C CYS A 78 15.80 -30.90 -0.49
N ASP A 79 15.88 -30.68 0.82
CA ASP A 79 16.59 -29.57 1.44
C ASP A 79 18.06 -29.94 1.70
N TYR A 80 18.97 -29.16 1.12
CA TYR A 80 20.42 -29.32 1.25
C TYR A 80 21.06 -28.29 2.19
N SER A 81 20.25 -27.45 2.87
CA SER A 81 20.70 -26.35 3.73
C SER A 81 21.69 -26.79 4.82
N SER A 82 21.50 -28.00 5.36
CA SER A 82 22.37 -28.61 6.37
C SER A 82 23.38 -29.63 5.82
N ALA A 83 23.47 -29.81 4.50
CA ALA A 83 24.33 -30.81 3.89
C ALA A 83 25.77 -30.29 3.74
N SER A 84 26.75 -31.05 4.24
CA SER A 84 28.17 -30.84 3.92
C SER A 84 28.45 -31.25 2.47
N VAL A 85 29.50 -30.71 1.86
CA VAL A 85 29.88 -30.98 0.46
C VAL A 85 29.98 -32.49 0.22
N GLY A 86 29.06 -33.04 -0.57
CA GLY A 86 29.01 -34.46 -0.93
C GLY A 86 28.02 -35.32 -0.12
N THR A 87 27.31 -34.73 0.84
CA THR A 87 26.24 -35.40 1.61
C THR A 87 24.88 -35.10 0.98
N GLY A 88 23.97 -36.08 0.95
CA GLY A 88 22.59 -35.88 0.51
C GLY A 88 21.83 -34.90 1.41
N GLY A 89 20.73 -34.36 0.90
CA GLY A 89 19.80 -33.51 1.65
C GLY A 89 18.82 -34.31 2.51
N THR A 90 17.86 -33.60 3.10
CA THR A 90 16.74 -34.18 3.85
C THR A 90 15.42 -33.71 3.25
N CYS A 91 14.42 -34.58 3.12
CA CYS A 91 13.12 -34.15 2.63
C CYS A 91 12.40 -33.28 3.68
N ASN A 92 12.20 -32.02 3.36
CA ASN A 92 11.42 -31.08 4.15
C ASN A 92 10.22 -30.61 3.33
N PHE A 93 9.25 -29.95 3.98
CA PHE A 93 8.27 -29.20 3.21
C PHE A 93 8.99 -28.15 2.38
N GLU A 94 8.41 -27.77 1.25
CA GLU A 94 8.77 -26.51 0.62
C GLU A 94 8.58 -25.42 1.68
N ASP A 95 9.68 -24.98 2.29
CA ASP A 95 9.73 -23.65 2.88
C ASP A 95 9.56 -22.74 1.68
N ASP A 96 8.30 -22.42 1.36
CA ASP A 96 8.02 -21.17 0.70
C ASP A 96 8.73 -20.15 1.59
N GLU A 97 9.92 -19.69 1.19
CA GLU A 97 10.44 -18.42 1.69
C GLU A 97 9.30 -17.46 1.39
N GLU A 98 8.43 -17.22 2.38
CA GLU A 98 7.14 -16.55 2.22
C GLU A 98 7.46 -15.07 2.01
N GLY A 99 7.93 -14.82 0.81
CA GLY A 99 8.48 -13.57 0.37
C GLY A 99 7.36 -12.69 -0.12
N CYS A 100 7.60 -11.40 -0.07
CA CYS A 100 6.64 -10.41 -0.47
C CYS A 100 6.82 -10.10 -1.94
N GLU A 101 5.77 -10.22 -2.75
CA GLU A 101 5.78 -9.68 -4.10
C GLU A 101 5.29 -8.23 -4.09
N VAL A 102 6.17 -7.27 -4.37
CA VAL A 102 5.83 -5.85 -4.45
C VAL A 102 6.21 -5.32 -5.82
N ASN A 103 5.21 -4.91 -6.61
CA ASN A 103 5.37 -4.43 -8.00
C ASN A 103 6.13 -5.40 -8.92
N GLY A 104 5.92 -6.71 -8.78
CA GLY A 104 6.58 -7.74 -9.59
C GLY A 104 8.03 -8.05 -9.19
N ARG A 105 8.49 -7.55 -8.03
CA ARG A 105 9.75 -7.95 -7.41
C ARG A 105 9.48 -8.79 -6.17
N LEU A 106 10.21 -9.88 -6.03
CA LEU A 106 10.18 -10.75 -4.86
C LEU A 106 11.19 -10.26 -3.81
N TYR A 107 10.73 -10.12 -2.58
CA TYR A 107 11.53 -9.76 -1.40
C TYR A 107 11.49 -10.91 -0.40
N ARG A 108 12.61 -11.20 0.25
CA ARG A 108 12.69 -12.28 1.25
C ARG A 108 12.01 -11.88 2.56
N ASP A 109 11.55 -12.88 3.31
CA ASP A 109 11.10 -12.64 4.68
C ASP A 109 12.23 -11.98 5.50
N GLY A 110 11.89 -10.92 6.24
CA GLY A 110 12.88 -10.11 6.96
C GLY A 110 13.55 -9.00 6.13
N GLU A 111 13.32 -8.94 4.82
CA GLU A 111 13.99 -7.96 3.95
C GLU A 111 13.40 -6.55 4.10
N VAL A 112 14.28 -5.55 4.25
CA VAL A 112 13.93 -4.14 4.27
C VAL A 112 14.23 -3.51 2.92
N PHE A 113 13.23 -2.86 2.32
CA PHE A 113 13.38 -2.18 1.03
C PHE A 113 12.77 -0.78 1.06
N GLN A 114 13.24 0.09 0.17
CA GLN A 114 12.85 1.49 0.14
C GLN A 114 12.30 1.85 -1.26
N PRO A 115 10.99 1.70 -1.51
CA PRO A 115 10.41 1.94 -2.83
C PRO A 115 10.50 3.40 -3.28
N SER A 116 10.62 4.34 -2.35
CA SER A 116 10.92 5.74 -2.62
C SER A 116 11.72 6.35 -1.47
N CYS A 117 12.37 7.48 -1.70
CA CYS A 117 13.09 8.16 -0.62
C CYS A 117 12.19 8.53 0.59
N LYS A 118 10.85 8.55 0.41
CA LYS A 118 9.86 8.94 1.43
C LYS A 118 9.28 7.77 2.24
N ILE A 119 9.47 6.52 1.80
CA ILE A 119 8.81 5.35 2.38
C ILE A 119 9.80 4.19 2.46
N GLN A 120 9.90 3.55 3.63
CA GLN A 120 10.61 2.28 3.83
C GLN A 120 9.61 1.19 4.18
N CYS A 121 9.80 -0.01 3.63
CA CYS A 121 8.95 -1.15 3.86
C CYS A 121 9.75 -2.36 4.33
N HIS A 122 9.09 -3.26 5.06
CA HIS A 122 9.64 -4.51 5.57
C HIS A 122 8.75 -5.66 5.12
N CYS A 123 9.35 -6.73 4.61
CA CYS A 123 8.65 -7.96 4.27
C CYS A 123 8.56 -8.87 5.51
N LEU A 124 7.37 -9.36 5.82
CA LEU A 124 7.05 -10.22 6.97
C LEU A 124 5.93 -11.19 6.59
N ASP A 125 6.20 -12.49 6.64
CA ASP A 125 5.24 -13.59 6.48
C ASP A 125 4.36 -13.42 5.22
N GLY A 126 4.97 -13.17 4.06
CA GLY A 126 4.28 -12.97 2.78
C GLY A 126 3.58 -11.61 2.60
N GLY A 127 3.55 -10.76 3.62
CA GLY A 127 2.99 -9.40 3.59
C GLY A 127 4.04 -8.31 3.81
N PHE A 128 3.74 -7.06 3.47
CA PHE A 128 4.69 -5.95 3.72
C PHE A 128 4.06 -4.85 4.56
N THR A 129 4.87 -4.28 5.46
CA THR A 129 4.52 -3.09 6.26
C THR A 129 5.40 -1.93 5.85
N CYS A 130 4.85 -0.72 5.73
CA CYS A 130 5.59 0.47 5.32
C CYS A 130 5.48 1.59 6.35
N ILE A 131 6.60 2.26 6.59
CA ILE A 131 6.71 3.43 7.45
C ILE A 131 7.11 4.68 6.63
N PRO A 132 6.47 5.84 6.86
CA PRO A 132 6.89 7.09 6.24
C PRO A 132 8.21 7.56 6.85
N LEU A 133 9.17 7.94 6.00
CA LEU A 133 10.47 8.49 6.40
C LEU A 133 10.46 10.01 6.54
N CYS A 134 9.42 10.67 6.04
CA CYS A 134 9.23 12.11 6.15
C CYS A 134 8.31 12.45 7.31
N GLN A 135 8.62 13.52 8.04
CA GLN A 135 7.73 14.07 9.07
C GLN A 135 6.39 14.52 8.47
N GLU A 136 5.29 14.08 9.08
CA GLU A 136 3.91 14.44 8.73
C GLU A 136 3.40 15.66 9.50
N ASP A 137 4.29 16.61 9.78
CA ASP A 137 3.94 17.77 10.59
C ASP A 137 2.93 18.67 9.86
N VAL A 138 1.75 18.84 10.45
CA VAL A 138 0.71 19.75 9.98
C VAL A 138 1.11 21.17 10.38
N ARG A 139 1.53 21.97 9.40
CA ARG A 139 1.83 23.39 9.64
C ARG A 139 0.52 24.17 9.77
N LEU A 140 0.30 24.80 10.92
CA LEU A 140 -0.83 25.68 11.14
C LEU A 140 -0.69 26.97 10.31
N PRO A 141 -1.81 27.60 9.90
CA PRO A 141 -1.79 28.91 9.26
C PRO A 141 -1.07 29.95 10.13
N SER A 142 -0.18 30.72 9.53
CA SER A 142 0.48 31.86 10.19
C SER A 142 0.18 33.16 9.43
N PRO A 143 0.38 34.35 10.03
CA PRO A 143 0.23 35.63 9.33
C PRO A 143 1.04 35.70 8.03
N ASP A 144 2.22 35.09 8.03
CA ASP A 144 3.10 35.01 6.86
C ASP A 144 2.72 33.91 5.87
N CYS A 145 1.94 32.90 6.27
CA CYS A 145 1.52 31.78 5.44
C CYS A 145 0.09 31.32 5.82
N PRO A 146 -0.95 32.03 5.34
CA PRO A 146 -2.34 31.74 5.70
C PRO A 146 -2.88 30.45 5.05
N PHE A 147 -2.21 29.95 4.01
CA PHE A 147 -2.60 28.73 3.28
C PHE A 147 -1.41 27.77 3.14
N PRO A 148 -0.95 27.15 4.23
CA PRO A 148 0.16 26.19 4.18
C PRO A 148 -0.25 25.00 3.31
N ARG A 149 0.58 24.68 2.31
CA ARG A 149 0.44 23.48 1.48
C ARG A 149 1.77 22.74 1.42
N ARG A 150 1.72 21.41 1.41
CA ARG A 150 2.87 20.57 1.10
C ARG A 150 3.21 20.76 -0.38
N VAL A 151 4.42 21.21 -0.65
CA VAL A 151 4.95 21.35 -2.01
C VAL A 151 6.20 20.49 -2.16
N GLU A 152 6.30 19.80 -3.29
CA GLU A 152 7.52 19.08 -3.63
C GLU A 152 8.60 20.07 -4.07
N ILE A 153 9.77 20.00 -3.44
CA ILE A 153 10.90 20.87 -3.77
C ILE A 153 11.90 20.06 -4.60
N PRO A 154 12.30 20.54 -5.79
CA PRO A 154 13.30 19.86 -6.61
C PRO A 154 14.59 19.57 -5.83
N GLY A 155 15.06 18.33 -5.88
CA GLY A 155 16.30 17.89 -5.20
C GLY A 155 16.15 17.61 -3.69
N LYS A 156 14.96 17.81 -3.11
CA LYS A 156 14.65 17.44 -1.72
C LYS A 156 13.77 16.20 -1.71
N CYS A 157 14.03 15.29 -0.78
CA CYS A 157 13.19 14.09 -0.64
C CYS A 157 11.82 14.40 -0.02
N CYS A 158 11.81 15.12 1.10
CA CYS A 158 10.58 15.41 1.84
C CYS A 158 9.94 16.73 1.37
N PRO A 159 8.60 16.77 1.26
CA PRO A 159 7.90 18.01 0.96
C PRO A 159 8.02 18.97 2.13
N GLU A 160 8.28 20.23 1.83
CA GLU A 160 8.30 21.30 2.84
C GLU A 160 7.00 22.12 2.74
N ALA A 161 6.66 22.78 3.84
CA ALA A 161 5.55 23.72 3.85
C ALA A 161 5.98 25.03 3.20
N GLY A 162 5.62 25.20 1.93
CA GLY A 162 5.99 26.35 1.11
C GLY A 162 4.79 27.12 0.59
N LYS A 163 5.03 28.35 0.11
CA LYS A 163 4.04 29.13 -0.62
C LYS A 163 4.05 28.66 -2.07
N MET A 164 2.95 28.07 -2.55
CA MET A 164 2.76 27.92 -4.00
C MET A 164 2.48 29.31 -4.57
N GLN A 165 3.49 29.96 -5.15
CA GLN A 165 3.25 31.11 -6.03
C GLN A 165 2.63 30.55 -7.31
N ALA A 166 1.31 30.55 -7.37
CA ALA A 166 0.62 30.42 -8.64
C ALA A 166 1.10 31.56 -9.55
N PRO A 167 1.63 31.28 -10.76
CA PRO A 167 1.88 32.33 -11.73
C PRO A 167 0.52 32.93 -12.09
N GLY A 168 0.23 34.12 -11.56
CA GLY A 168 -1.03 34.84 -11.78
C GLY A 168 -1.89 35.14 -10.55
N ALA A 169 -1.39 34.98 -9.32
CA ALA A 169 -2.09 35.52 -8.15
C ALA A 169 -1.80 37.02 -7.99
N VAL A 170 -2.72 37.85 -8.48
CA VAL A 170 -2.79 39.28 -8.22
C VAL A 170 -2.66 39.53 -6.72
N SER A 171 -1.71 40.37 -6.32
CA SER A 171 -1.36 40.69 -4.93
C SER A 171 -2.58 41.05 -4.06
N PRO A 172 -2.62 40.68 -2.76
CA PRO A 172 -3.80 40.89 -1.90
C PRO A 172 -4.01 42.34 -1.41
N LEU A 173 -3.28 43.32 -1.92
CA LEU A 173 -3.21 44.67 -1.32
C LEU A 173 -3.74 45.81 -2.21
N LEU A 174 -4.62 45.52 -3.16
CA LEU A 174 -5.42 46.58 -3.78
C LEU A 174 -6.84 46.53 -3.25
N ARG A 175 -7.07 47.30 -2.18
CA ARG A 175 -8.38 47.80 -1.80
C ARG A 175 -8.81 48.77 -2.91
N TYR A 176 -9.32 48.22 -4.01
CA TYR A 176 -10.02 49.03 -4.99
C TYR A 176 -11.15 49.76 -4.24
N PRO A 177 -11.23 51.09 -4.31
CA PRO A 177 -12.37 51.81 -3.76
C PRO A 177 -13.58 51.45 -4.63
N CYS A 178 -14.28 50.38 -4.28
CA CYS A 178 -15.53 50.07 -4.94
C CYS A 178 -16.61 51.00 -4.38
N PRO A 179 -17.31 51.77 -5.24
CA PRO A 179 -18.41 52.60 -4.80
C PRO A 179 -19.44 51.73 -4.09
N GLN A 180 -19.70 52.03 -2.81
CA GLN A 180 -20.65 51.27 -2.02
C GLN A 180 -22.05 51.47 -2.59
N TRP A 181 -22.70 50.36 -2.91
CA TRP A 181 -24.05 50.34 -3.45
C TRP A 181 -24.84 49.23 -2.78
N GLY A 182 -26.06 49.55 -2.41
CA GLY A 182 -27.02 48.57 -1.94
C GLY A 182 -28.42 49.12 -2.01
N THR A 183 -29.40 48.22 -2.09
CA THR A 183 -30.80 48.59 -2.01
C THR A 183 -31.20 48.90 -0.56
N GLU A 184 -32.40 49.42 -0.36
CA GLU A 184 -33.02 49.36 0.95
C GLU A 184 -33.38 47.91 1.31
N TRP A 185 -33.62 47.68 2.60
CA TRP A 185 -34.13 46.39 3.09
C TRP A 185 -35.59 46.20 2.67
N SER A 186 -35.93 44.97 2.28
CA SER A 186 -37.33 44.58 2.06
C SER A 186 -38.16 44.70 3.33
N ALA A 187 -39.48 44.68 3.18
CA ALA A 187 -40.39 44.45 4.29
C ALA A 187 -40.07 43.11 4.99
N CYS A 188 -40.46 43.00 6.26
CA CYS A 188 -40.28 41.78 7.03
C CYS A 188 -41.12 40.65 6.42
N SER A 189 -40.51 39.48 6.21
CA SER A 189 -41.22 38.31 5.66
C SER A 189 -42.39 37.84 6.53
N ALA A 190 -42.40 38.22 7.82
CA ALA A 190 -43.46 37.92 8.76
C ALA A 190 -44.28 39.18 9.05
N THR A 191 -45.60 39.04 9.16
CA THR A 191 -46.53 40.12 9.52
C THR A 191 -46.67 40.29 11.04
N CYS A 192 -46.24 39.30 11.81
CA CYS A 192 -46.11 39.36 13.27
C CYS A 192 -44.92 38.51 13.73
N GLY A 193 -44.34 38.83 14.88
CA GLY A 193 -43.21 38.07 15.44
C GLY A 193 -41.91 38.23 14.64
N LEU A 194 -41.04 37.22 14.71
CA LEU A 194 -39.73 37.25 14.04
C LEU A 194 -39.85 36.82 12.57
N GLY A 195 -39.24 37.59 11.69
CA GLY A 195 -39.14 37.30 10.26
C GLY A 195 -37.79 37.72 9.69
N PHE A 196 -37.69 37.78 8.36
CA PHE A 196 -36.47 38.14 7.69
C PHE A 196 -36.69 39.24 6.65
N ALA A 197 -35.76 40.18 6.60
CA ALA A 197 -35.68 41.19 5.56
C ALA A 197 -34.44 40.90 4.72
N SER A 198 -34.55 41.14 3.41
CA SER A 198 -33.46 40.92 2.45
C SER A 198 -33.12 42.22 1.72
N ARG A 199 -31.87 42.34 1.29
CA ARG A 199 -31.34 43.49 0.54
C ARG A 199 -30.24 42.98 -0.40
N VAL A 200 -30.02 43.65 -1.53
CA VAL A 200 -28.84 43.40 -2.36
C VAL A 200 -27.76 44.44 -2.03
N SER A 201 -26.53 44.02 -1.77
CA SER A 201 -25.42 44.89 -1.35
C SER A 201 -24.10 44.42 -1.97
N ASN A 202 -23.24 45.35 -2.38
CA ASN A 202 -21.87 45.03 -2.81
C ASN A 202 -20.83 45.10 -1.68
N GLN A 203 -21.27 45.21 -0.43
CA GLN A 203 -20.42 45.30 0.75
C GLN A 203 -19.85 43.94 1.16
N ASN A 204 -19.08 43.32 0.28
CA ASN A 204 -18.26 42.15 0.57
C ASN A 204 -16.81 42.38 0.14
N ARG A 205 -15.92 41.50 0.56
CA ARG A 205 -14.48 41.55 0.24
C ARG A 205 -14.18 41.52 -1.26
N PHE A 206 -15.15 41.16 -2.09
CA PHE A 206 -15.01 41.01 -3.54
C PHE A 206 -15.78 42.08 -4.33
N CYS A 207 -16.43 43.03 -3.65
CA CYS A 207 -17.31 44.05 -4.24
C CYS A 207 -18.37 43.52 -5.20
N ARG A 208 -18.89 42.31 -4.96
CA ARG A 208 -19.94 41.67 -5.79
C ARG A 208 -21.31 41.92 -5.20
N LEU A 209 -22.31 42.12 -6.05
CA LEU A 209 -23.69 42.21 -5.59
C LEU A 209 -24.14 40.86 -5.02
N GLU A 210 -24.43 40.84 -3.73
CA GLU A 210 -24.91 39.66 -3.02
C GLU A 210 -26.19 40.00 -2.24
N THR A 211 -27.06 39.00 -2.07
CA THR A 211 -28.27 39.15 -1.25
C THR A 211 -27.90 38.93 0.21
N GLN A 212 -28.02 39.99 1.01
CA GLN A 212 -27.88 39.96 2.45
C GLN A 212 -29.26 39.75 3.10
N ARG A 213 -29.31 38.95 4.17
CA ARG A 213 -30.52 38.65 4.94
C ARG A 213 -30.30 39.05 6.40
N ARG A 214 -31.26 39.75 7.00
CA ARG A 214 -31.26 40.08 8.43
C ARG A 214 -32.54 39.63 9.09
N LEU A 215 -32.47 39.40 10.39
CA LEU A 215 -33.66 39.17 11.22
C LEU A 215 -34.39 40.50 11.43
N CYS A 216 -35.72 40.46 11.35
CA CYS A 216 -36.60 41.58 11.66
C CYS A 216 -37.71 41.13 12.62
N THR A 217 -38.23 42.07 13.39
CA THR A 217 -39.36 41.86 14.31
C THR A 217 -40.56 42.63 13.80
N ALA A 218 -41.59 41.92 13.36
CA ALA A 218 -42.93 42.45 13.19
C ALA A 218 -43.66 42.44 14.56
N GLY A 219 -44.78 43.18 14.65
CA GLY A 219 -45.54 43.34 15.90
C GLY A 219 -45.92 42.01 16.56
N PRO A 220 -46.30 42.01 17.85
CA PRO A 220 -46.65 40.79 18.56
C PRO A 220 -47.74 40.00 17.83
N CYS A 221 -47.54 38.69 17.69
CA CYS A 221 -48.55 37.83 17.09
C CYS A 221 -49.78 37.73 18.00
N PRO A 222 -51.00 37.67 17.43
CA PRO A 222 -52.19 37.39 18.21
C PRO A 222 -52.02 36.04 18.92
N ALA A 223 -52.31 36.02 20.22
CA ALA A 223 -52.20 34.80 21.02
C ALA A 223 -53.22 33.77 20.50
N LEU A 224 -52.73 32.67 19.93
CA LEU A 224 -53.55 31.47 19.75
C LEU A 224 -54.01 30.99 21.14
N ALA A 225 -55.33 30.80 21.29
CA ALA A 225 -55.95 30.39 22.55
C ALA A 225 -55.22 29.19 23.16
N ARG A 226 -54.72 29.41 24.38
CA ARG A 226 -53.79 28.52 25.09
C ARG A 226 -54.56 27.32 25.64
N SER A 227 -54.47 26.15 24.97
CA SER A 227 -54.82 24.86 25.58
C SER A 227 -53.81 24.57 26.68
N GLN A 228 -54.21 24.77 27.94
CA GLN A 228 -53.42 24.39 29.10
C GLN A 228 -53.21 22.88 29.11
N ARG A 229 -51.96 22.43 28.96
CA ARG A 229 -51.52 21.13 29.49
C ARG A 229 -50.05 21.22 29.90
N GLY A 230 -49.85 21.29 31.22
CA GLY A 230 -48.68 20.76 31.94
C GLY A 230 -47.33 21.43 31.72
N ALA A 231 -47.06 22.50 32.46
CA ALA A 231 -45.68 22.93 32.76
C ALA A 231 -45.46 22.86 34.27
N SER A 232 -44.96 21.72 34.75
CA SER A 232 -44.40 21.60 36.10
C SER A 232 -43.01 22.23 36.11
N SER A 233 -42.86 23.25 36.96
CA SER A 233 -41.67 24.05 37.22
C SER A 233 -40.50 23.22 37.77
N CYS A 234 -39.32 23.27 37.12
CA CYS A 234 -38.05 22.89 37.74
C CYS A 234 -37.48 24.12 38.46
N ARG A 235 -37.32 24.02 39.79
CA ARG A 235 -36.59 25.01 40.61
C ARG A 235 -35.10 24.75 40.55
N MET A 236 -34.34 25.83 40.43
CA MET A 236 -32.88 25.89 40.52
C MET A 236 -32.41 25.68 41.95
N PHE A 237 -31.45 24.77 42.17
CA PHE A 237 -30.56 24.80 43.34
C PHE A 237 -29.13 24.99 42.84
N GLY A 238 -28.51 26.10 43.25
CA GLY A 238 -27.11 26.41 42.97
C GLY A 238 -26.17 25.58 43.84
N GLN A 239 -24.97 25.33 43.32
CA GLN A 239 -23.85 24.83 44.12
C GLN A 239 -22.67 25.80 44.03
N SER A 240 -22.22 26.19 45.22
CA SER A 240 -21.00 26.94 45.52
C SER A 240 -19.77 26.04 45.38
N TRP A 241 -18.70 26.64 44.87
CA TRP A 241 -17.36 26.07 44.77
C TRP A 241 -16.73 25.85 46.15
N GLN A 242 -16.05 24.72 46.34
CA GLN A 242 -14.95 24.49 47.27
C GLN A 242 -13.75 23.98 46.48
#